data_AF-A0A2U1CCX3-F1
#
_entry.id   AF-A0A2U1CCX3-F1
#
_cell.length_a   1.000
_cell.length_b   1.000
_cell.length_c   1.000
_cell.angle_alpha   90.00
_cell.angle_beta   90.00
_cell.angle_gamma   90.00
#
_symmetry.space_group_name_H-M   'P 1'
#
loop_
_entity.id
_entity.type
_entity.pdbx_description
1 polymer ?
#
loop_
_entity_poly.entity_id
_entity_poly.type
_entity_poly.pdbx_seq_one_letter_code
_entity_poly.pdbx_strand_id
1 'polypeptide(L)'
;MRVSDMLLEGKESAITGSRLVDALELKDLREFTQLIEGERRAGSPICASTGNDSHGYYLAKDAAELEDYLGSLDRRLHHIGLTRRHLEATLLRMTGQGKIGGC
;
A
#
# COMPACT_ATOMS: atom_id res chain seq x y z
N MET A 1 20.90 -9.08 3.25
CA MET A 1 20.73 -7.81 2.52
C MET A 1 19.31 -7.33 2.79
N ARG A 2 19.12 -6.10 3.22
CA ARG A 2 17.79 -5.53 3.48
C ARG A 2 17.29 -4.79 2.25
N VAL A 3 15.98 -4.72 2.10
CA VAL A 3 15.33 -3.91 1.07
C VAL A 3 15.66 -2.43 1.28
N SER A 4 15.68 -1.95 2.54
CA SER A 4 16.05 -0.57 2.87
C SER A 4 17.43 -0.17 2.33
N ASP A 5 18.38 -1.09 2.24
CA ASP A 5 19.75 -0.81 1.79
C ASP A 5 19.80 -0.47 0.28
N MET A 6 18.77 -0.86 -0.47
CA MET A 6 18.66 -0.66 -1.93
C MET A 6 17.78 0.53 -2.30
N LEU A 7 17.10 1.14 -1.32
CA LEU A 7 16.18 2.24 -1.54
C LEU A 7 16.88 3.57 -1.33
N LEU A 8 16.52 4.53 -2.17
CA LEU A 8 16.94 5.91 -2.01
C LEU A 8 15.92 6.68 -1.16
N GLU A 9 16.40 7.69 -0.47
CA GLU A 9 15.56 8.63 0.27
C GLU A 9 14.79 9.55 -0.69
N GLY A 10 13.58 9.92 -0.29
CA GLY A 10 12.72 10.83 -1.03
C GLY A 10 11.78 10.14 -2.02
N LYS A 11 10.54 10.62 -2.08
CA LYS A 11 9.51 10.10 -2.99
C LYS A 11 9.90 10.20 -4.47
N GLU A 12 10.65 11.23 -4.82
CA GLU A 12 11.23 11.47 -6.15
C GLU A 12 12.17 10.36 -6.61
N SER A 13 12.75 9.62 -5.67
CA SER A 13 13.73 8.57 -5.92
C SER A 13 13.10 7.17 -5.99
N ALA A 14 11.78 7.07 -6.09
CA ALA A 14 11.05 5.82 -6.03
C ALA A 14 11.50 4.80 -7.10
N ILE A 15 11.76 3.57 -6.66
CA ILE A 15 12.19 2.47 -7.52
C ILE A 15 11.03 1.47 -7.68
N THR A 16 10.74 1.06 -8.90
CA THR A 16 9.65 0.13 -9.17
C THR A 16 9.88 -1.22 -8.49
N GLY A 17 8.79 -1.85 -8.01
CA GLY A 17 8.87 -3.15 -7.35
C GLY A 17 9.46 -4.25 -8.24
N SER A 18 9.22 -4.21 -9.55
CA SER A 18 9.81 -5.16 -10.51
C SER A 18 11.34 -5.08 -10.52
N ARG A 19 11.89 -3.86 -10.58
CA ARG A 19 13.35 -3.65 -10.55
C ARG A 19 13.97 -4.11 -9.24
N LEU A 20 13.24 -3.94 -8.12
CA LEU A 20 13.71 -4.41 -6.81
C LEU A 20 13.65 -5.93 -6.69
N VAL A 21 12.62 -6.58 -7.24
CA VAL A 21 12.56 -8.06 -7.32
C VAL A 21 13.74 -8.60 -8.11
N ASP A 22 14.01 -8.02 -9.29
CA ASP A 22 15.13 -8.44 -10.14
C ASP A 22 16.48 -8.20 -9.46
N ALA A 23 16.68 -7.02 -8.85
CA ALA A 23 17.94 -6.66 -8.20
C ALA A 23 18.22 -7.46 -6.91
N LEU A 24 17.17 -7.92 -6.22
CA LEU A 24 17.28 -8.74 -5.02
C LEU A 24 17.24 -10.24 -5.34
N GLU A 25 17.16 -10.62 -6.62
CA GLU A 25 17.02 -12.01 -7.10
C GLU A 25 15.85 -12.76 -6.42
N LEU A 26 14.77 -12.04 -6.14
CA LEU A 26 13.59 -12.60 -5.48
C LEU A 26 12.74 -13.37 -6.48
N LYS A 27 11.99 -14.35 -5.98
CA LYS A 27 11.14 -15.19 -6.83
C LYS A 27 10.01 -14.39 -7.46
N ASP A 28 9.40 -13.49 -6.70
CA ASP A 28 8.24 -12.72 -7.13
C ASP A 28 7.98 -11.48 -6.24
N LEU A 29 6.99 -10.67 -6.65
CA LEU A 29 6.54 -9.50 -5.91
C LEU A 29 5.94 -9.82 -4.53
N ARG A 30 5.46 -11.05 -4.32
CA ARG A 30 4.88 -11.46 -3.04
C ARG A 30 5.98 -11.61 -1.99
N GLU A 31 7.07 -12.27 -2.35
CA GLU A 31 8.27 -12.37 -1.50
C GLU A 31 8.81 -10.98 -1.16
N PHE A 32 8.93 -10.11 -2.17
CA PHE A 32 9.33 -8.71 -1.97
C PHE A 32 8.43 -7.96 -0.98
N THR A 33 7.11 -8.09 -1.13
CA THR A 33 6.15 -7.45 -0.23
C THR A 33 6.29 -7.96 1.21
N GLN A 34 6.55 -9.26 1.41
CA GLN A 34 6.76 -9.83 2.74
C GLN A 34 8.03 -9.28 3.41
N LEU A 35 9.11 -9.08 2.66
CA LEU A 35 10.35 -8.47 3.16
C LEU A 35 10.12 -7.02 3.57
N ILE A 36 9.46 -6.22 2.71
CA ILE A 36 9.07 -4.84 3.01
C ILE A 36 8.28 -4.76 4.32
N GLU A 37 7.27 -5.61 4.50
CA GLU A 37 6.46 -5.62 5.71
C GLU A 37 7.26 -6.05 6.96
N GLY A 38 8.23 -6.97 6.80
CA GLY A 38 9.16 -7.31 7.87
C GLY A 38 9.99 -6.11 8.32
N GLU A 39 10.54 -5.37 7.37
CA GLU A 39 11.37 -4.19 7.66
C GLU A 39 10.58 -3.01 8.20
N ARG A 40 9.35 -2.78 7.71
CA ARG A 40 8.43 -1.79 8.28
C ARG A 40 8.14 -2.07 9.75
N ARG A 41 7.88 -3.35 10.10
CA ARG A 41 7.68 -3.76 11.50
C ARG A 41 8.94 -3.57 12.36
N ALA A 42 10.12 -3.67 11.74
CA ALA A 42 11.39 -3.41 12.40
C ALA A 42 11.73 -1.90 12.51
N GLY A 43 10.88 -1.02 11.95
CA GLY A 43 11.01 0.43 12.04
C GLY A 43 11.62 1.11 10.81
N SER A 44 11.88 0.39 9.71
CA SER A 44 12.37 1.02 8.48
C SER A 44 11.25 1.84 7.82
N PRO A 45 11.45 3.14 7.51
CA PRO A 45 10.42 4.04 6.99
C PRO A 45 10.22 3.87 5.47
N ILE A 46 9.91 2.64 5.06
CA ILE A 46 9.75 2.30 3.64
C ILE A 46 8.35 2.69 3.16
N CYS A 47 8.29 3.65 2.25
CA CYS A 47 7.07 4.19 1.67
C CYS A 47 6.83 3.64 0.26
N ALA A 48 5.58 3.74 -0.21
CA ALA A 48 5.23 3.37 -1.58
C ALA A 48 4.43 4.50 -2.25
N SER A 49 4.79 4.84 -3.48
CA SER A 49 4.07 5.82 -4.28
C SER A 49 3.47 5.16 -5.53
N THR A 50 2.23 5.50 -5.82
CA THR A 50 1.51 5.07 -7.02
C THR A 50 1.14 6.26 -7.91
N GLY A 51 1.80 7.42 -7.71
CA GLY A 51 1.58 8.60 -8.52
C GLY A 51 2.18 8.44 -9.92
N ASN A 52 1.71 9.25 -10.87
CA ASN A 52 2.18 9.21 -12.26
C ASN A 52 3.68 9.57 -12.38
N ASP A 53 4.15 10.53 -11.58
CA ASP A 53 5.52 11.03 -11.65
C ASP A 53 6.49 10.30 -10.71
N SER A 54 5.97 9.52 -9.76
CA SER A 54 6.75 8.76 -8.77
C SER A 54 6.04 7.44 -8.50
N HIS A 55 6.46 6.39 -9.19
CA HIS A 55 5.89 5.05 -9.04
C HIS A 55 6.93 4.07 -8.49
N GLY A 56 6.68 3.50 -7.32
CA GLY A 56 7.59 2.54 -6.69
C GLY A 56 7.74 2.72 -5.19
N TYR A 57 8.87 2.26 -4.66
CA TYR A 57 9.21 2.23 -3.24
C TYR A 57 10.41 3.16 -2.97
N TYR A 58 10.42 3.78 -1.80
CA TYR A 58 11.45 4.73 -1.36
C TYR A 58 11.55 4.76 0.17
N LEU A 59 12.62 5.34 0.71
CA LEU A 59 12.72 5.67 2.13
C LEU A 59 12.21 7.10 2.36
N ALA A 60 11.36 7.31 3.35
CA ALA A 60 11.00 8.67 3.74
C ALA A 60 12.25 9.43 4.19
N LYS A 61 12.52 10.59 3.59
CA LYS A 61 13.70 11.40 3.94
C LYS A 61 13.54 12.18 5.25
N ASP A 62 12.29 12.43 5.65
CA ASP A 62 11.95 13.14 6.87
C ASP A 62 10.57 12.69 7.41
N ALA A 63 10.19 13.24 8.58
CA ALA A 63 8.91 12.96 9.20
C ALA A 63 7.72 13.42 8.35
N ALA A 64 7.87 14.51 7.58
CA ALA A 64 6.79 15.04 6.76
C ALA A 64 6.45 14.09 5.60
N GLU A 65 7.45 13.51 4.93
CA GLU A 65 7.21 12.49 3.91
C GLU A 65 6.56 11.22 4.48
N LEU A 66 6.93 10.83 5.69
CA LEU A 66 6.30 9.68 6.35
C LEU A 66 4.84 9.98 6.73
N GLU A 67 4.56 11.17 7.27
CA GLU A 67 3.20 11.66 7.55
C GLU A 67 2.34 11.73 6.28
N ASP A 68 2.90 12.22 5.17
CA ASP A 68 2.23 12.25 3.86
C ASP A 68 1.88 10.83 3.38
N TYR A 69 2.81 9.88 3.55
CA TYR A 69 2.56 8.49 3.21
C TYR A 69 1.46 7.88 4.08
N LEU A 70 1.47 8.11 5.39
CA LEU A 70 0.40 7.68 6.31
C LEU A 70 -0.95 8.27 5.90
N GLY A 71 -1.01 9.57 5.59
CA GLY A 71 -2.22 10.20 5.09
C GLY A 71 -2.71 9.61 3.76
N SER A 72 -1.81 9.09 2.92
CA SER A 72 -2.20 8.37 1.70
C SER A 72 -2.82 7.00 2.01
N LEU A 73 -2.32 6.31 3.04
CA LEU A 73 -2.87 5.04 3.51
C LEU A 73 -4.26 5.22 4.12
N ASP A 74 -4.45 6.25 4.95
CA ASP A 74 -5.74 6.54 5.58
C ASP A 74 -6.82 6.84 4.54
N ARG A 75 -6.49 7.64 3.51
CA ARG A 75 -7.39 7.87 2.37
C ARG A 75 -7.72 6.56 1.66
N ARG A 76 -6.72 5.71 1.41
CA ARG A 76 -6.93 4.41 0.76
C ARG A 76 -7.84 3.50 1.59
N LEU A 77 -7.63 3.42 2.90
CA LEU A 77 -8.48 2.65 3.82
C LEU A 77 -9.92 3.16 3.79
N HIS A 78 -10.11 4.48 3.82
CA HIS A 78 -11.42 5.11 3.70
C HIS A 78 -12.13 4.73 2.39
N HIS A 79 -11.44 4.84 1.25
CA HIS A 79 -11.99 4.49 -0.06
C HIS A 79 -12.32 2.99 -0.17
N ILE A 80 -11.43 2.11 0.30
CA ILE A 80 -11.70 0.65 0.35
C ILE A 80 -12.94 0.36 1.20
N GLY A 81 -13.08 1.03 2.35
CA GLY A 81 -14.26 0.92 3.20
C GLY A 81 -15.55 1.38 2.50
N LEU A 82 -15.50 2.48 1.76
CA LEU A 82 -16.62 2.93 0.92
C LEU A 82 -16.98 1.91 -0.16
N THR A 83 -15.99 1.43 -0.92
CA THR A 83 -16.18 0.41 -1.95
C THR A 83 -16.83 -0.84 -1.36
N ARG A 84 -16.32 -1.34 -0.23
CA ARG A 84 -16.91 -2.48 0.48
C ARG A 84 -18.39 -2.23 0.81
N ARG A 85 -18.74 -1.08 1.39
CA ARG A 85 -20.14 -0.74 1.72
C ARG A 85 -21.03 -0.69 0.48
N HIS A 86 -20.54 -0.15 -0.64
CA HIS A 86 -21.30 -0.13 -1.90
C HIS A 86 -21.53 -1.54 -2.46
N LEU A 87 -20.52 -2.42 -2.36
CA LEU A 87 -20.63 -3.81 -2.76
C LEU A 87 -21.57 -4.60 -1.85
N GLU A 88 -21.53 -4.40 -0.53
CA GLU A 88 -22.48 -5.00 0.42
C GLU A 88 -23.93 -4.60 0.11
N ALA A 89 -24.18 -3.30 -0.16
CA ALA A 89 -25.51 -2.83 -0.55
C ALA A 89 -25.97 -3.43 -1.90
N THR A 90 -25.03 -3.61 -2.83
CA THR A 90 -25.31 -4.26 -4.12
C THR A 90 -25.64 -5.74 -3.93
N LEU A 91 -24.87 -6.46 -3.11
CA LEU A 91 -25.12 -7.85 -2.75
C LEU A 91 -26.51 -8.00 -2.12
N LEU A 92 -26.89 -7.14 -1.19
CA LEU A 92 -28.22 -7.15 -0.56
C LEU A 92 -29.36 -7.02 -1.57
N ARG A 93 -29.20 -6.12 -2.57
CA ARG A 93 -30.16 -5.95 -3.66
C ARG A 93 -30.22 -7.19 -4.55
N MET A 94 -29.08 -7.82 -4.84
CA MET A 94 -28.99 -9.02 -5.67
C MET A 94 -29.59 -10.26 -4.99
N THR A 95 -29.44 -10.40 -3.67
CA THR A 95 -29.93 -11.57 -2.92
C THR A 95 -31.39 -11.46 -2.48
N GLY A 96 -32.07 -10.33 -2.79
CA GLY A 96 -33.47 -10.13 -2.44
C GLY A 96 -33.73 -10.02 -0.93
N GLN A 97 -32.69 -9.88 -0.11
CA GLN A 97 -32.80 -9.66 1.32
C GLN A 97 -33.17 -8.19 1.58
N GLY A 98 -34.36 -7.78 1.16
CA GLY A 98 -35.01 -6.64 1.79
C GLY A 98 -35.10 -6.96 3.28
N LYS A 99 -34.50 -6.13 4.15
CA LYS A 99 -34.83 -6.19 5.57
C LYS A 99 -36.34 -6.05 5.66
N ILE A 100 -37.04 -7.15 5.95
CA ILE A 100 -38.38 -7.12 6.49
C ILE A 100 -38.20 -6.51 7.88
N GLY A 101 -38.21 -5.17 7.93
CA GLY A 101 -38.37 -4.45 9.18
C GLY A 101 -39.72 -4.86 9.74
N GLY A 102 -39.68 -5.68 10.80
CA GLY A 102 -40.86 -5.97 11.60
C GLY A 102 -41.46 -4.66 12.12
N CYS A 103 -42.78 -4.62 12.07
CA CYS A 103 -43.65 -3.55 12.54
C CYS A 103 -43.33 -3.08 13.98
#